data_AF-A0A2E2UKU7-F1
#
_entry.id   AF-A0A2E2UKU7-F1
#
_cell.length_a   1.000
_cell.length_b   1.000
_cell.length_c   1.000
_cell.angle_alpha   90.00
_cell.angle_beta   90.00
_cell.angle_gamma   90.00
#
_symmetry.space_group_name_H-M   'P 1'
#
loop_
_entity.id
_entity.type
_entity.pdbx_description
1 polymer ?
#
loop_
_entity_poly.entity_id
_entity_poly.type
_entity_poly.pdbx_seq_one_letter_code
_entity_poly.pdbx_strand_id
1 'polypeptide(L)'
;GIFVVNDYLTDYPELTVRWWIEDAKGNKLEEHVIPCSCPENSLVNVGDLEWTVPTDGNAPYQINVEMTGPSGILSTNDYEVKTTSNQNN
;
A
#
# COMPACT_ATOMS: atom_id res chain seq x y z
N GLY A 1 4.47 6.24 4.99
CA GLY A 1 3.14 6.86 4.98
C GLY A 1 2.37 6.46 3.74
N ILE A 2 1.18 5.92 3.94
CA ILE A 2 0.14 5.69 2.94
C ILE A 2 -0.85 6.85 3.06
N PHE A 3 -1.13 7.52 1.96
CA PHE A 3 -2.01 8.67 1.93
C PHE A 3 -3.22 8.40 1.05
N VAL A 4 -4.40 8.72 1.56
CA VAL A 4 -5.64 8.77 0.77
C VAL A 4 -5.90 10.23 0.43
N VAL A 5 -6.11 10.48 -0.86
CA VAL A 5 -6.49 11.80 -1.38
C VAL A 5 -7.92 11.71 -1.89
N ASN A 6 -8.76 12.62 -1.42
CA ASN A 6 -10.12 12.78 -1.89
C ASN A 6 -10.27 14.16 -2.54
N ASP A 7 -10.22 14.19 -3.86
CA ASP A 7 -10.43 15.40 -4.67
C ASP A 7 -11.92 15.63 -5.02
N TYR A 8 -12.84 14.86 -4.43
CA TYR A 8 -14.27 14.99 -4.63
C TYR A 8 -14.93 15.85 -3.53
N LEU A 9 -16.11 16.38 -3.85
CA LEU A 9 -17.00 17.14 -2.96
C LEU A 9 -17.95 16.23 -2.15
N THR A 10 -17.50 15.01 -1.86
CA THR A 10 -18.29 14.01 -1.12
C THR A 10 -17.38 13.36 -0.09
N ASP A 11 -17.88 13.24 1.14
CA ASP A 11 -17.19 12.52 2.20
C ASP A 11 -17.23 11.01 1.97
N TYR A 12 -16.14 10.33 2.28
CA TYR A 12 -16.07 8.88 2.36
C TYR A 12 -15.84 8.44 3.81
N PRO A 13 -16.93 8.22 4.60
CA PRO A 13 -16.82 7.88 6.02
C PRO A 13 -16.35 6.45 6.27
N GLU A 14 -16.50 5.57 5.28
CA GLU A 14 -16.19 4.14 5.38
C GLU A 14 -15.37 3.71 4.16
N LEU A 15 -14.04 3.76 4.32
CA LEU A 15 -13.08 3.24 3.37
C LEU A 15 -12.25 2.14 4.04
N THR A 16 -11.71 1.26 3.21
CA THR A 16 -10.70 0.28 3.61
C THR A 16 -9.52 0.40 2.67
N VAL A 17 -8.33 0.65 3.23
CA VAL A 17 -7.07 0.54 2.52
C VAL A 17 -6.42 -0.77 2.89
N ARG A 18 -6.17 -1.60 1.89
CA ARG A 18 -5.47 -2.87 2.02
C ARG A 18 -4.13 -2.74 1.32
N TRP A 19 -3.05 -3.16 1.95
CA TRP A 19 -1.76 -3.27 1.28
C TRP A 19 -1.13 -4.63 1.54
N TRP A 20 -0.40 -5.13 0.57
CA TRP A 20 0.35 -6.37 0.71
C TRP A 20 1.62 -6.36 -0.13
N ILE A 21 2.55 -7.21 0.26
CA ILE A 21 3.85 -7.34 -0.38
C ILE A 21 4.00 -8.75 -0.91
N GLU A 22 4.49 -8.86 -2.14
CA GLU A 22 4.76 -10.13 -2.80
C GLU A 22 6.25 -10.24 -3.16
N ASP A 23 6.80 -11.44 -3.04
CA ASP A 23 8.09 -11.76 -3.62
C ASP A 23 8.00 -11.91 -5.16
N ALA A 24 9.14 -12.07 -5.83
CA ALA A 24 9.19 -12.25 -7.28
C ALA A 24 8.48 -13.52 -7.80
N LYS A 25 8.02 -14.42 -6.93
CA LYS A 25 7.23 -15.61 -7.27
C LYS A 25 5.73 -15.39 -7.06
N GLY A 26 5.32 -14.20 -6.60
CA GLY A 26 3.94 -13.88 -6.23
C GLY A 26 3.53 -14.42 -4.87
N ASN A 27 4.47 -14.87 -4.02
CA ASN A 27 4.13 -15.25 -2.65
C ASN A 27 3.92 -13.99 -1.82
N LYS A 28 2.74 -13.88 -1.22
CA LYS A 28 2.44 -12.83 -0.25
C LYS A 28 3.30 -13.00 1.00
N LEU A 29 4.13 -12.01 1.28
CA LEU A 29 5.01 -11.94 2.44
C LEU A 29 4.33 -11.29 3.63
N GLU A 30 3.56 -10.23 3.38
CA GLU A 30 2.91 -9.42 4.40
C GLU A 30 1.64 -8.79 3.84
N GLU A 31 0.64 -8.56 4.71
CA GLU A 31 -0.62 -7.93 4.35
C GLU A 31 -1.25 -7.24 5.56
N HIS A 32 -1.79 -6.05 5.32
CA HIS A 32 -2.51 -5.27 6.31
C HIS A 32 -3.77 -4.66 5.72
N VAL A 33 -4.74 -4.45 6.59
CA VAL A 33 -6.05 -3.86 6.26
C VAL A 33 -6.32 -2.74 7.26
N ILE A 34 -6.53 -1.54 6.74
CA ILE A 34 -6.66 -0.30 7.50
C ILE A 34 -8.03 0.30 7.21
N PRO A 35 -8.97 0.26 8.16
CA PRO A 35 -10.21 1.03 8.05
C PRO A 35 -9.90 2.52 8.22
N CYS A 36 -10.44 3.36 7.34
CA CYS A 36 -10.23 4.80 7.39
C CYS A 36 -11.46 5.58 6.90
N SER A 37 -11.44 6.89 7.14
CA SER A 37 -12.37 7.85 6.56
C SER A 37 -11.59 8.95 5.85
N CYS A 38 -12.16 9.53 4.80
CA CYS A 38 -11.55 10.62 4.05
C CYS A 38 -12.61 11.68 3.73
N PRO A 39 -12.56 12.87 4.37
CA PRO A 39 -13.45 13.98 4.07
C PRO A 39 -13.31 14.50 2.64
N GLU A 40 -14.28 15.27 2.16
CA GLU A 40 -14.19 15.99 0.89
C GLU A 40 -12.96 16.90 0.81
N ASN A 41 -12.39 17.04 -0.40
CA ASN A 41 -11.22 17.89 -0.69
C ASN A 41 -10.06 17.75 0.33
N SER A 42 -9.72 16.52 0.71
CA SER A 42 -8.78 16.26 1.80
C SER A 42 -7.66 15.29 1.43
N LEU A 43 -6.61 15.32 2.25
CA LEU A 43 -5.51 14.37 2.23
C LEU A 43 -5.35 13.82 3.64
N VAL A 44 -5.45 12.50 3.78
CA VAL A 44 -5.39 11.81 5.07
C VAL A 44 -4.24 10.80 5.03
N ASN A 45 -3.32 10.89 6.00
CA ASN A 45 -2.36 9.82 6.25
C ASN A 45 -3.10 8.69 6.98
N VAL A 46 -3.19 7.52 6.35
CA VAL A 46 -3.94 6.38 6.90
C VAL A 46 -3.04 5.37 7.61
N GLY A 47 -1.72 5.50 7.51
CA GLY A 47 -0.78 4.64 8.21
C GLY A 47 0.58 4.59 7.55
N ASP A 48 1.45 3.74 8.06
CA ASP A 48 2.77 3.50 7.49
C ASP A 48 2.84 2.12 6.83
N LEU A 49 3.70 2.04 5.83
CA LEU A 49 4.02 0.81 5.13
C LEU A 49 5.44 0.45 5.54
N GLU A 50 5.54 -0.55 6.40
CA GLU A 50 6.79 -1.04 6.95
C GLU A 50 6.81 -2.55 6.80
N TRP A 51 7.93 -3.10 6.35
CA TRP A 51 8.13 -4.55 6.29
C TRP A 51 9.60 -4.88 6.51
N THR A 52 9.85 -6.12 6.92
CA THR A 52 11.22 -6.63 7.03
C THR A 52 11.66 -7.25 5.71
N VAL A 53 12.69 -6.68 5.07
CA VAL A 53 13.27 -7.22 3.85
C VAL A 53 14.02 -8.53 4.17
N PRO A 54 13.67 -9.68 3.56
CA PRO A 54 14.41 -10.92 3.73
C PRO A 54 15.87 -10.81 3.25
N THR A 55 16.81 -11.37 4.01
CA THR A 55 18.26 -11.25 3.78
C THR A 55 18.73 -11.84 2.43
N ASP A 56 18.01 -12.84 1.91
CA ASP A 56 18.29 -13.48 0.62
C ASP A 56 17.61 -12.76 -0.58
N GLY A 57 17.04 -11.59 -0.31
CA GLY A 57 16.23 -10.79 -1.22
C GLY A 57 17.03 -9.97 -2.23
N ASN A 58 17.53 -10.61 -3.28
CA ASN A 58 18.05 -9.91 -4.46
C ASN A 58 17.02 -9.80 -5.59
N ALA A 59 15.80 -10.32 -5.38
CA ALA A 59 14.72 -10.29 -6.35
C ALA A 59 13.81 -9.07 -6.11
N PRO A 60 13.18 -8.49 -7.16
CA PRO A 60 12.22 -7.41 -6.98
C PRO A 60 11.02 -7.87 -6.14
N TYR A 61 10.53 -6.96 -5.31
CA TYR A 61 9.29 -7.12 -4.55
C TYR A 61 8.19 -6.28 -5.20
N GLN A 62 6.95 -6.77 -5.12
CA GLN A 62 5.77 -5.98 -5.50
C GLN A 62 5.06 -5.52 -4.24
N ILE A 63 4.79 -4.23 -4.14
CA ILE A 63 3.89 -3.65 -3.15
C ILE A 63 2.59 -3.32 -3.88
N ASN A 64 1.49 -3.82 -3.36
CA ASN A 64 0.16 -3.53 -3.89
C ASN A 64 -0.63 -2.80 -2.81
N VAL A 65 -1.34 -1.73 -3.20
CA VAL A 65 -2.22 -0.97 -2.33
C VAL A 65 -3.58 -0.85 -3.01
N GLU A 66 -4.62 -1.32 -2.36
CA GLU A 66 -6.00 -1.33 -2.83
C GLU A 66 -6.87 -0.53 -1.88
N MET A 67 -7.62 0.43 -2.40
CA MET A 67 -8.63 1.17 -1.65
C MET A 67 -10.02 0.73 -2.07
N THR A 68 -10.80 0.27 -1.10
CA THR A 68 -12.20 -0.15 -1.28
C THR A 68 -13.12 0.81 -0.54
N GLY A 69 -14.22 1.17 -1.19
CA GLY A 69 -15.34 1.88 -0.59
C GLY A 69 -16.66 1.11 -0.72
N PRO A 70 -17.81 1.74 -0.42
CA PRO A 70 -19.11 1.07 -0.38
C PRO A 70 -19.53 0.37 -1.69
N SER A 71 -19.02 0.84 -2.83
CA SER A 71 -19.35 0.31 -4.16
C SER A 71 -18.28 -0.61 -4.74
N GLY A 72 -17.26 -0.97 -3.96
CA GLY A 72 -16.14 -1.81 -4.39
C GLY A 72 -14.83 -1.05 -4.48
N ILE A 73 -13.92 -1.54 -5.32
CA ILE A 73 -12.57 -0.98 -5.47
C ILE A 73 -12.66 0.42 -6.09
N LEU A 74 -12.07 1.40 -5.41
CA LEU A 74 -11.98 2.78 -5.85
C LEU A 74 -10.62 3.12 -6.45
N SER A 75 -9.54 2.50 -5.95
CA SER A 75 -8.18 2.73 -6.43
C SER A 75 -7.29 1.51 -6.21
N THR A 76 -6.33 1.32 -7.10
CA THR A 76 -5.21 0.40 -6.94
C THR A 76 -3.90 1.10 -7.29
N ASN A 77 -2.85 0.84 -6.52
CA ASN A 77 -1.51 1.37 -6.73
C ASN A 77 -0.49 0.25 -6.52
N ASP A 78 0.29 -0.04 -7.57
CA ASP A 78 1.27 -1.11 -7.58
C ASP A 78 2.68 -0.53 -7.75
N TYR A 79 3.62 -1.01 -6.95
CA TYR A 79 5.00 -0.52 -6.93
C TYR A 79 5.99 -1.69 -6.94
N GLU A 80 6.94 -1.65 -7.88
CA GLU A 80 8.08 -2.56 -7.87
C GLU A 80 9.22 -1.94 -7.04
N VAL A 81 9.71 -2.69 -6.04
CA VAL A 81 10.84 -2.30 -5.20
C VAL A 81 12.01 -3.25 -5.43
N LYS A 82 13.17 -2.67 -5.78
CA LYS A 82 14.44 -3.40 -5.92
C LYS A 82 15.37 -3.04 -4.78
N THR A 83 15.81 -4.06 -4.06
CA THR A 83 16.83 -3.94 -3.02
C THR A 83 18.20 -4.16 -3.64
N THR A 84 19.11 -3.20 -3.46
CA THR A 84 20.51 -3.36 -3.83
C THR A 84 21.32 -3.59 -2.56
N SER A 85 21.95 -4.74 -2.43
CA SER A 85 22.94 -4.96 -1.39
C SER A 85 24.19 -4.13 -1.75
N ASN A 86 24.47 -3.08 -0.97
CA ASN A 86 25.75 -2.38 -1.07
C ASN A 86 26.86 -3.32 -0.59
N GLN A 87 27.47 -4.06 -1.52
CA GLN A 87 28.75 -4.71 -1.26
C GLN A 87 29.82 -3.62 -1.21
N ASN A 88 30.05 -3.06 -0.02
CA ASN A 88 31.29 -2.34 0.24
C ASN A 88 32.41 -3.39 0.28
N ASN A 89 33.18 -3.46 -0.81
CA ASN A 89 34.46 -4.19 -0.90
C ASN A 89 35.50 -3.64 0.09
#